data_AF-A0A7W0M9B1-F1
#
_entry.id   AF-A0A7W0M9B1-F1
#
_cell.length_a   1.000
_cell.length_b   1.000
_cell.length_c   1.000
_cell.angle_alpha   90.00
_cell.angle_beta   90.00
_cell.angle_gamma   90.00
#
_symmetry.space_group_name_H-M   'P 1'
#
loop_
_entity.id
_entity.type
_entity.pdbx_description
1 polymer ?
#
loop_
_entity_poly.entity_id
_entity_poly.type
_entity_poly.pdbx_seq_one_letter_code
_entity_poly.pdbx_strand_id
1 'polypeptide(L)'
;MPAWPGGHCPDCGDEMPPLMVHCRTCRRLLNDELEEDTVVEPVFVPLQELAAVSVAEPRGVYEQCPACGRELRISRRYAGRVVRCKHCDAGFTLSRDMAPKRGRTAYYSDCPHCRRELRVGTKYLGQQVACKHCGGQMQFGARDAQPSS
;
A
#
# COMPACT_ATOMS: atom_id res chain seq x y z
N MET A 1 30.57 -18.71 34.02
CA MET A 1 30.18 -19.48 32.82
C MET A 1 31.30 -20.49 32.58
N PRO A 2 31.17 -21.73 33.06
CA PRO A 2 32.13 -22.77 32.78
C PRO A 2 32.06 -23.08 31.29
N ALA A 3 33.04 -22.58 30.55
CA ALA A 3 33.25 -22.96 29.18
C ALA A 3 33.74 -24.42 29.13
N TRP A 4 33.40 -25.14 28.06
CA TRP A 4 33.83 -26.53 27.90
C TRP A 4 35.34 -26.67 28.13
N PRO A 5 35.82 -27.54 29.05
CA PRO A 5 37.23 -27.62 29.40
C PRO A 5 38.10 -28.29 28.32
N GLY A 6 37.48 -28.83 27.26
CA GLY A 6 38.14 -29.70 26.28
C GLY A 6 37.96 -31.18 26.65
N GLY A 7 37.89 -32.05 25.64
CA GLY A 7 37.71 -33.48 25.83
C GLY A 7 36.74 -34.12 24.84
N HIS A 8 36.42 -35.39 25.06
CA HIS A 8 35.58 -36.17 24.16
C HIS A 8 34.12 -35.73 24.29
N CYS A 9 33.44 -35.56 23.17
CA CYS A 9 32.01 -35.29 23.14
C CYS A 9 31.25 -36.49 23.76
N PRO A 10 30.31 -36.25 24.70
CA PRO A 10 29.56 -37.34 25.34
C PRO A 10 28.61 -38.09 24.39
N ASP A 11 28.31 -37.53 23.22
CA ASP A 11 27.31 -38.06 22.29
C ASP A 11 27.98 -38.81 21.12
N CYS A 12 28.95 -38.19 20.45
CA CYS A 12 29.65 -38.80 19.31
C CYS A 12 31.05 -39.33 19.61
N GLY A 13 31.62 -39.02 20.78
CA GLY A 13 32.95 -39.48 21.18
C GLY A 13 34.13 -38.75 20.54
N ASP A 14 33.92 -37.78 19.64
CA ASP A 14 35.03 -37.04 19.02
C ASP A 14 35.69 -36.06 20.00
N GLU A 15 37.00 -35.88 19.85
CA GLU A 15 37.78 -34.95 20.66
C GLU A 15 37.47 -33.48 20.31
N MET A 16 36.90 -32.73 21.26
CA MET A 16 36.55 -31.32 21.12
C MET A 16 37.53 -30.43 21.89
N PRO A 17 38.04 -29.34 21.26
CA PRO A 17 38.92 -28.39 21.93
C PRO A 17 38.18 -27.59 23.01
N PRO A 18 38.90 -26.96 23.96
CA PRO A 18 38.30 -26.12 24.99
C PRO A 18 37.54 -24.92 24.41
N LEU A 19 36.64 -24.35 25.22
CA LEU A 19 35.80 -23.17 24.93
C LEU A 19 34.73 -23.35 23.85
N MET A 20 34.45 -24.58 23.43
CA MET A 20 33.40 -24.86 22.45
C MET A 20 32.00 -24.88 23.08
N VAL A 21 31.03 -24.34 22.35
CA VAL A 21 29.61 -24.35 22.74
C VAL A 21 28.88 -25.56 22.17
N HIS A 22 29.19 -25.94 20.93
CA HIS A 22 28.63 -27.12 20.26
C HIS A 22 29.74 -28.04 19.76
N CYS A 23 29.47 -29.34 19.74
CA CYS A 23 30.29 -30.31 19.04
C CYS A 23 30.36 -29.98 17.54
N ARG A 24 31.55 -30.10 16.93
CA ARG A 24 31.73 -29.88 15.49
C ARG A 24 31.20 -31.02 14.62
N THR A 25 31.04 -32.21 15.19
CA THR A 25 30.56 -33.39 14.47
C THR A 25 29.04 -33.53 14.59
N CYS A 26 28.51 -33.74 15.79
CA CYS A 26 27.10 -34.01 15.99
C CYS A 26 26.25 -32.78 16.36
N ARG A 27 26.87 -31.59 16.46
CA ARG A 27 26.21 -30.32 16.84
C ARG A 27 25.56 -30.30 18.24
N ARG A 28 25.71 -31.36 19.03
CA ARG A 28 25.30 -31.42 20.45
C ARG A 28 25.88 -30.24 21.23
N LEU A 29 25.05 -29.61 22.05
CA LEU A 29 25.45 -28.57 23.00
C LEU A 29 26.35 -29.18 24.07
N LEU A 30 27.56 -28.62 24.23
CA LEU A 30 28.59 -29.12 25.17
C LEU A 30 28.57 -28.39 26.51
N ASN A 31 27.77 -27.32 26.62
CA ASN A 31 27.54 -26.63 27.87
C ASN A 31 26.12 -26.95 28.37
N ASP A 32 26.04 -27.71 29.45
CA ASP A 32 24.77 -28.15 30.05
C ASP A 32 24.01 -27.00 30.75
N GLU A 33 24.62 -25.83 30.93
CA GLU A 33 23.95 -24.63 31.45
C GLU A 33 23.29 -23.77 30.35
N LEU A 34 23.46 -24.13 29.08
CA LEU A 34 22.80 -23.46 27.96
C LEU A 34 21.61 -24.32 27.50
N GLU A 35 20.54 -23.67 27.08
CA GLU A 35 19.38 -24.30 26.45
C GLU A 35 19.19 -23.68 25.06
N GLU A 36 18.72 -24.46 24.10
CA GLU A 36 18.37 -23.93 22.77
C GLU A 36 17.09 -23.09 22.90
N ASP A 37 17.24 -21.79 23.11
CA ASP A 37 16.13 -20.86 23.07
C ASP A 37 15.65 -20.74 21.62
N THR A 38 14.48 -21.31 21.34
CA THR A 38 13.83 -21.15 20.04
C THR A 38 13.20 -19.77 20.04
N VAL A 39 13.87 -18.81 19.41
CA VAL A 39 13.30 -17.48 19.18
C VAL A 39 12.07 -17.65 18.28
N VAL A 40 10.89 -17.66 18.89
CA VAL A 40 9.63 -17.69 18.15
C VAL A 40 9.48 -16.31 17.50
N GLU A 41 9.59 -16.27 16.17
CA GLU A 41 9.28 -15.06 15.41
C GLU A 41 7.83 -14.66 15.74
N PRO A 42 7.60 -13.46 16.33
CA PRO A 42 6.25 -13.04 16.67
C PRO A 42 5.42 -12.88 15.40
N VAL A 43 4.15 -13.31 15.46
CA VAL A 43 3.22 -13.16 14.34
C VAL A 43 3.03 -11.67 14.05
N PHE A 44 3.21 -11.28 12.79
CA PHE A 44 2.96 -9.91 12.35
C PHE A 44 1.51 -9.49 12.65
N VAL A 45 1.33 -8.51 13.54
CA VAL A 45 0.04 -7.87 13.82
C VAL A 45 0.02 -6.51 13.13
N PRO A 46 -0.76 -6.31 12.05
CA PRO A 46 -0.86 -5.01 11.41
C PRO A 46 -1.52 -4.00 12.36
N LEU A 47 -0.99 -2.78 12.38
CA LEU A 47 -1.58 -1.66 13.13
C LEU A 47 -2.99 -1.38 12.59
N GLN A 48 -4.00 -1.50 13.46
CA GLN A 48 -5.42 -1.39 13.11
C GLN A 48 -5.79 -0.03 12.50
N GLU A 49 -5.02 1.03 12.76
CA GLU A 49 -5.29 2.39 12.28
C GLU A 49 -5.05 2.57 10.77
N LEU A 50 -4.28 1.70 10.11
CA LEU A 50 -4.04 1.76 8.66
C LEU A 50 -5.12 1.06 7.84
N ALA A 51 -6.01 0.27 8.46
CA ALA A 51 -7.01 -0.54 7.76
C ALA A 51 -8.34 0.19 7.48
N ALA A 52 -8.59 1.33 8.14
CA ALA A 52 -9.93 1.92 8.18
C ALA A 52 -10.17 3.09 7.21
N VAL A 53 -9.17 3.52 6.43
CA VAL A 53 -9.38 4.63 5.48
C VAL A 53 -10.06 4.09 4.22
N SER A 54 -11.38 4.26 4.16
CA SER A 54 -12.16 3.94 2.96
C SER A 54 -11.65 4.76 1.77
N VAL A 55 -11.35 4.10 0.65
CA VAL A 55 -10.87 4.77 -0.56
C VAL A 55 -12.05 5.13 -1.46
N ALA A 56 -12.15 6.39 -1.86
CA ALA A 56 -13.15 6.88 -2.80
C ALA A 56 -12.55 6.94 -4.21
N GLU A 57 -12.87 5.96 -5.04
CA GLU A 57 -12.40 5.93 -6.42
C GLU A 57 -13.13 6.95 -7.32
N PRO A 58 -12.41 7.68 -8.19
CA PRO A 58 -13.02 8.58 -9.16
C PRO A 58 -13.88 7.82 -10.17
N ARG A 59 -15.17 8.18 -10.28
CA ARG A 59 -16.09 7.67 -11.31
C ARG A 59 -15.91 8.38 -12.65
N GLY A 60 -15.34 9.57 -12.62
CA GLY A 60 -14.97 10.31 -13.82
C GLY A 60 -14.32 11.65 -13.51
N VAL A 61 -14.19 12.46 -14.55
CA VAL A 61 -13.42 13.69 -14.54
C VAL A 61 -14.23 14.86 -15.07
N TYR A 62 -13.89 16.04 -14.61
CA TYR A 62 -14.25 17.32 -15.21
C TYR A 62 -13.04 17.85 -15.97
N GLU A 63 -13.15 17.90 -17.29
CA GLU A 63 -12.06 18.32 -18.19
C GLU A 63 -12.55 19.45 -19.10
N GLN A 64 -11.71 20.47 -19.28
CA GLN A 64 -11.99 21.58 -20.18
C GLN A 64 -11.74 21.15 -21.62
N CYS A 65 -12.69 21.44 -22.49
CA CYS A 65 -12.53 21.19 -23.91
C CYS A 65 -11.38 22.04 -24.48
N PRO A 66 -10.40 21.45 -25.17
CA PRO A 66 -9.28 22.22 -25.74
C PRO A 66 -9.70 23.19 -26.85
N ALA A 67 -10.86 22.98 -27.48
CA ALA A 67 -11.36 23.83 -28.56
C ALA A 67 -12.21 25.02 -28.07
N CYS A 68 -13.08 24.81 -27.07
CA CYS A 68 -14.01 25.86 -26.61
C CYS A 68 -13.82 26.27 -25.14
N GLY A 69 -12.90 25.65 -24.40
CA GLY A 69 -12.62 25.94 -22.98
C GLY A 69 -13.71 25.52 -21.99
N ARG A 70 -14.86 25.01 -22.46
CA ARG A 70 -15.97 24.63 -21.57
C ARG A 70 -15.68 23.35 -20.80
N GLU A 71 -16.10 23.32 -19.53
CA GLU A 71 -15.98 22.14 -18.67
C GLU A 71 -16.95 21.03 -19.11
N LEU A 72 -16.41 19.83 -19.29
CA LEU A 72 -17.14 18.62 -19.66
C LEU A 72 -17.03 17.59 -18.54
N ARG A 73 -18.17 17.01 -18.17
CA ARG A 73 -18.24 15.86 -17.26
C ARG A 73 -18.13 14.57 -18.07
N ILE A 74 -17.05 13.83 -17.88
CA ILE A 74 -16.74 12.62 -18.66
C ILE A 74 -16.55 11.46 -17.70
N SER A 75 -17.16 10.31 -18.00
CA SER A 75 -17.03 9.10 -17.18
C SER A 75 -15.69 8.40 -17.42
N ARG A 76 -15.12 7.81 -16.36
CA ARG A 76 -13.89 6.99 -16.40
C ARG A 76 -14.00 5.84 -17.42
N ARG A 77 -15.20 5.37 -17.76
CA ARG A 77 -15.40 4.34 -18.81
C ARG A 77 -14.90 4.76 -20.20
N TYR A 78 -14.77 6.06 -20.44
CA TYR A 78 -14.20 6.62 -21.67
C TYR A 78 -12.69 6.88 -21.57
N ALA A 79 -12.04 6.49 -20.48
CA ALA A 79 -10.60 6.62 -20.32
C ALA A 79 -9.86 5.85 -21.42
N GLY A 80 -8.95 6.52 -22.11
CA GLY A 80 -8.25 6.01 -23.30
C GLY A 80 -9.05 6.07 -24.60
N ARG A 81 -10.27 6.64 -24.61
CA ARG A 81 -11.12 6.76 -25.80
C ARG A 81 -11.20 8.22 -26.27
N VAL A 82 -11.51 8.40 -27.55
CA VAL A 82 -11.84 9.71 -28.12
C VAL A 82 -13.26 10.09 -27.69
N VAL A 83 -13.39 11.25 -27.07
CA VAL A 83 -14.66 11.84 -26.65
C VAL A 83 -14.92 13.11 -27.45
N ARG A 84 -16.19 13.40 -27.76
CA ARG A 84 -16.60 14.63 -28.44
C ARG A 84 -17.19 15.61 -27.45
N CYS A 85 -16.83 16.88 -27.62
CA CYS A 85 -17.41 17.97 -26.84
C CYS A 85 -18.87 18.18 -27.24
N LYS A 86 -19.80 18.12 -26.28
CA LYS A 86 -21.23 18.39 -26.52
C LYS A 86 -21.56 19.83 -26.96
N HIS A 87 -20.57 20.73 -26.94
CA HIS A 87 -20.77 22.16 -27.23
C HIS A 87 -20.18 22.60 -28.57
N CYS A 88 -19.04 22.05 -28.98
CA CYS A 88 -18.36 22.42 -30.22
C CYS A 88 -18.05 21.24 -31.14
N ASP A 89 -18.51 20.03 -30.78
CA ASP A 89 -18.27 18.75 -31.47
C ASP A 89 -16.79 18.33 -31.62
N ALA A 90 -15.84 19.15 -31.16
CA ALA A 90 -14.42 18.82 -31.22
C ALA A 90 -14.10 17.50 -30.49
N GLY A 91 -13.42 16.59 -31.19
CA GLY A 91 -12.95 15.32 -30.65
C GLY A 91 -11.60 15.45 -29.98
N PHE A 92 -11.44 14.86 -28.79
CA PHE A 92 -10.15 14.77 -28.11
C PHE A 92 -10.03 13.46 -27.33
N THR A 93 -8.81 13.02 -27.09
CA THR A 93 -8.54 11.74 -26.41
C THR A 93 -8.47 11.93 -24.91
N LEU A 94 -9.30 11.20 -24.16
CA LEU A 94 -9.24 11.19 -22.70
C LEU A 94 -8.07 10.33 -22.24
N SER A 95 -7.13 10.89 -21.47
CA SER A 95 -6.02 10.12 -20.89
C SER A 95 -6.53 8.99 -19.99
N ARG A 96 -5.88 7.82 -20.08
CA ARG A 96 -6.21 6.66 -19.23
C ARG A 96 -5.89 6.92 -17.76
N ASP A 97 -4.86 7.72 -17.54
CA ASP A 97 -4.37 8.07 -16.23
C ASP A 97 -5.27 9.10 -15.53
N MET A 98 -5.54 8.83 -14.26
CA MET A 98 -6.21 9.75 -13.34
C MET A 98 -5.23 10.81 -12.77
N ALA A 99 -4.05 10.98 -13.37
CA ALA A 99 -3.09 11.99 -12.97
C ALA A 99 -3.61 13.41 -13.25
N PRO A 100 -3.22 14.41 -12.44
CA PRO A 100 -3.48 15.81 -12.75
C PRO A 100 -2.83 16.20 -14.08
N LYS A 101 -3.63 16.70 -15.02
CA LYS A 101 -3.17 17.12 -16.36
C LYS A 101 -3.71 18.52 -16.69
N ARG A 102 -3.00 19.26 -17.54
CA ARG A 102 -3.49 20.54 -18.09
C ARG A 102 -4.85 20.31 -18.76
N GLY A 103 -5.86 21.08 -18.33
CA GLY A 103 -7.25 20.95 -18.78
C GLY A 103 -8.17 20.20 -17.80
N ARG A 104 -7.64 19.36 -16.90
CA ARG A 104 -8.47 18.68 -15.90
C ARG A 104 -8.67 19.57 -14.69
N THR A 105 -9.94 19.86 -14.40
CA THR A 105 -10.31 20.82 -13.35
C THR A 105 -10.67 20.12 -12.04
N ALA A 106 -11.40 19.00 -12.13
CA ALA A 106 -11.83 18.23 -10.97
C ALA A 106 -12.12 16.78 -11.33
N TYR A 107 -12.39 15.97 -10.32
CA TYR A 107 -12.91 14.62 -10.41
C TYR A 107 -14.29 14.56 -9.75
N TYR A 108 -15.08 13.54 -10.09
CA TYR A 108 -16.24 13.18 -9.30
C TYR A 108 -16.19 11.72 -8.85
N SER A 109 -16.57 11.49 -7.59
CA SER A 109 -16.72 10.16 -7.00
C SER A 109 -17.92 10.14 -6.06
N ASP A 110 -18.36 8.96 -5.67
CA ASP A 110 -19.34 8.81 -4.60
C ASP A 110 -18.62 8.58 -3.27
N CYS A 111 -19.13 9.19 -2.20
CA CYS A 111 -18.60 8.94 -0.86
C CYS A 111 -18.88 7.48 -0.45
N PRO A 112 -17.89 6.70 0.04
CA PRO A 112 -18.12 5.33 0.51
C PRO A 112 -19.04 5.26 1.73
N HIS A 113 -19.11 6.34 2.53
CA HIS A 113 -19.92 6.42 3.74
C HIS A 113 -21.39 6.80 3.46
N CYS A 114 -21.60 7.90 2.72
CA CYS A 114 -22.95 8.45 2.50
C CYS A 114 -23.47 8.31 1.05
N ARG A 115 -22.68 7.74 0.14
CA ARG A 115 -23.00 7.51 -1.29
C ARG A 115 -23.41 8.75 -2.08
N ARG A 116 -23.15 9.95 -1.56
CA ARG A 116 -23.38 11.22 -2.27
C ARG A 116 -22.23 11.52 -3.23
N GLU A 117 -22.57 12.10 -4.37
CA GLU A 117 -21.58 12.56 -5.35
C GLU A 117 -20.78 13.74 -4.79
N LEU A 118 -19.46 13.61 -4.87
CA LEU A 118 -18.47 14.57 -4.43
C LEU A 118 -17.69 15.06 -5.64
N ARG A 119 -17.56 16.39 -5.74
CA ARG A 119 -16.62 17.04 -6.66
C ARG A 119 -15.31 17.27 -5.92
N VAL A 120 -14.25 16.65 -6.39
CA VAL A 120 -12.93 16.65 -5.75
C VAL A 120 -11.92 17.35 -6.66
N GLY A 121 -11.26 18.39 -6.17
CA GLY A 121 -10.21 19.07 -6.93
C GLY A 121 -9.01 18.16 -7.20
N THR A 122 -8.30 18.41 -8.30
CA THR A 122 -7.15 17.57 -8.70
C THR A 122 -6.03 17.49 -7.66
N LYS A 123 -5.89 18.52 -6.82
CA LYS A 123 -4.91 18.60 -5.73
C LYS A 123 -5.13 17.59 -4.58
N TYR A 124 -6.33 17.06 -4.45
CA TYR A 124 -6.69 16.14 -3.36
C TYR A 124 -6.50 14.66 -3.74
N LEU A 125 -6.01 14.38 -4.94
CA LEU A 125 -5.67 13.02 -5.35
C LEU A 125 -4.51 12.48 -4.50
N GLY A 126 -4.69 11.27 -3.96
CA GLY A 126 -3.78 10.62 -3.01
C GLY A 126 -3.89 11.13 -1.57
N GLN A 127 -4.67 12.19 -1.30
CA GLN A 127 -4.78 12.78 0.03
C GLN A 127 -5.96 12.20 0.82
N GLN A 128 -5.79 12.15 2.15
CA GLN A 128 -6.88 11.89 3.08
C GLN A 128 -7.71 13.16 3.23
N VAL A 129 -9.00 13.03 2.95
CA VAL A 129 -9.98 14.12 2.96
C VAL A 129 -11.21 13.70 3.74
N ALA A 130 -11.87 14.67 4.37
CA ALA A 130 -13.17 14.44 4.99
C ALA A 130 -14.29 14.71 3.98
N CYS A 131 -15.29 13.84 3.96
CA CYS A 131 -16.49 14.07 3.15
C CYS A 131 -17.24 15.32 3.64
N LYS A 132 -17.53 16.26 2.74
CA LYS A 132 -18.29 17.49 3.05
C LYS A 132 -19.73 17.24 3.54
N HIS A 133 -20.26 16.04 3.35
CA HIS A 133 -21.64 15.69 3.68
C HIS A 133 -21.78 14.91 4.98
N CYS A 134 -20.86 14.00 5.29
CA CYS A 134 -20.95 13.12 6.45
C CYS A 134 -19.75 13.22 7.40
N GLY A 135 -18.71 13.98 7.06
CA GLY A 135 -17.48 14.09 7.86
C GLY A 135 -16.59 12.84 7.85
N GLY A 136 -17.04 11.75 7.21
CA GLY A 136 -16.28 10.51 7.13
C GLY A 136 -14.92 10.72 6.46
N GLN A 137 -13.86 10.23 7.11
CA GLN A 137 -12.51 10.25 6.57
C GLN A 137 -12.38 9.24 5.44
N MET A 138 -11.76 9.65 4.35
CA MET A 138 -11.55 8.82 3.17
C MET A 138 -10.33 9.29 2.41
N GLN A 139 -9.70 8.39 1.66
CA GLN A 139 -8.62 8.77 0.75
C GLN A 139 -9.17 8.84 -0.67
N PHE A 140 -8.86 9.90 -1.39
CA PHE A 140 -9.31 10.05 -2.77
C PHE A 140 -8.23 9.57 -3.74
N GLY A 141 -8.45 8.47 -4.44
CA GLY A 141 -7.43 7.90 -5.34
C GLY A 141 -7.73 6.49 -5.79
N ALA A 142 -6.82 5.92 -6.58
CA ALA A 142 -6.78 4.48 -6.74
C ALA A 142 -6.26 3.86 -5.42
N ARG A 143 -6.70 2.65 -5.10
CA ARG A 143 -5.97 1.83 -4.12
C ARG A 143 -4.62 1.48 -4.73
N ASP A 144 -3.63 2.36 -4.58
CA ASP A 144 -2.25 1.95 -4.75
C ASP A 144 -1.95 1.00 -3.58
N ALA A 145 -1.76 -0.27 -3.93
CA ALA A 145 -1.32 -1.31 -3.03
C ALA A 145 -0.10 -0.80 -2.24
N GLN A 146 -0.11 -1.04 -0.93
CA GLN A 146 1.00 -0.73 -0.03
C GLN A 146 2.36 -1.04 -0.69
N PRO A 147 3.37 -0.17 -0.53
CA PRO A 147 4.73 -0.56 -0.83
C PRO A 147 5.13 -1.66 0.15
N SER A 148 5.13 -2.91 -0.32
CA SER A 148 5.86 -4.01 0.29
C SER A 148 7.31 -3.89 -0.20
N SER A 149 8.21 -3.43 0.68
CA SER A 149 9.66 -3.69 0.65
C SER A 149 10.27 -3.22 1.97
#